data_AF-A0A1W2H7F2-F1
#
_entry.id   AF-A0A1W2H7F2-F1
#
_cell.length_a   1.000
_cell.length_b   1.000
_cell.length_c   1.000
_cell.angle_alpha   90.00
_cell.angle_beta   90.00
_cell.angle_gamma   90.00
#
_symmetry.space_group_name_H-M   'P 1'
#
loop_
_entity.id
_entity.type
_entity.pdbx_description
1 polymer ?
#
loop_
_entity_poly.entity_id
_entity_poly.type
_entity_poly.pdbx_seq_one_letter_code
_entity_poly.pdbx_strand_id
1 'polypeptide(L)' 'MIVFDKENEKIHIHIPLTGYEELLSYQRSILGVLSEIEIQDCNPELKEHLKKVYCLLSHLLMDSNLNH' A
#
# COMPACT_ATOMS: atom_id res chain seq x y z
N MET A 1 -10.79 -1.46 8.86
CA MET A 1 -12.23 -1.12 8.80
C MET A 1 -12.45 -0.25 7.58
N ILE A 2 -13.20 -0.72 6.58
CA ILE A 2 -13.53 0.08 5.39
C ILE A 2 -14.74 0.94 5.74
N VAL A 3 -14.61 2.25 5.64
CA VAL A 3 -15.72 3.19 5.85
C VAL A 3 -16.09 3.79 4.51
N PHE A 4 -17.33 3.55 4.09
CA PHE A 4 -17.88 4.16 2.87
C PHE A 4 -18.51 5.49 3.23
N ASP A 5 -17.94 6.59 2.74
CA ASP A 5 -18.60 7.89 2.78
C ASP A 5 -19.57 7.98 1.59
N LYS A 6 -20.85 7.77 1.88
CA LYS A 6 -21.93 7.79 0.88
C LYS A 6 -22.18 9.18 0.29
N GLU A 7 -21.80 10.27 0.96
CA GLU A 7 -22.10 11.62 0.50
C GLU A 7 -21.07 12.15 -0.51
N ASN A 8 -19.85 11.62 -0.50
CA ASN A 8 -18.76 12.08 -1.37
C ASN A 8 -18.30 11.06 -2.42
N GLU A 9 -18.95 9.89 -2.51
CA GLU A 9 -18.46 8.74 -3.32
C GLU A 9 -17.00 8.37 -3.03
N LYS A 10 -16.50 8.70 -1.82
CA LYS A 10 -15.11 8.47 -1.43
C LYS A 10 -15.04 7.27 -0.49
N ILE A 11 -14.17 6.33 -0.85
CA ILE A 11 -13.88 5.17 -0.01
C ILE A 11 -12.68 5.53 0.87
N HIS A 12 -12.91 5.60 2.18
CA HIS A 12 -11.84 5.80 3.15
C HIS A 12 -11.48 4.45 3.78
N ILE A 13 -10.30 3.93 3.41
CA ILE A 13 -9.79 2.67 3.94
C ILE A 13 -8.95 2.99 5.18
N HIS A 14 -9.46 2.69 6.37
CA HIS A 14 -8.66 2.71 7.59
C HIS A 14 -8.07 1.33 7.84
N ILE A 15 -6.76 1.19 7.60
CA ILE A 15 -6.00 -0.03 7.88
C ILE A 15 -5.34 0.15 9.26
N PRO A 16 -5.89 -0.42 10.35
CA PRO A 16 -5.13 -0.50 11.59
C PRO A 16 -3.93 -1.40 11.32
N LEU A 17 -2.72 -0.84 11.34
CA LEU A 17 -1.50 -1.62 11.20
C LEU A 17 -1.24 -2.29 12.55
N THR A 18 -1.76 -3.50 12.75
CA THR A 18 -1.68 -4.20 14.05
C THR A 18 -0.41 -5.01 14.25
N GLY A 19 0.50 -5.07 13.26
CA GLY A 19 1.85 -5.61 13.43
C GLY A 19 2.59 -5.90 12.12
N TYR A 20 3.88 -6.24 12.22
CA TYR A 20 4.75 -6.55 11.08
C TYR A 20 4.26 -7.76 10.26
N GLU A 21 3.77 -8.82 10.93
CA GLU A 21 3.24 -10.02 10.28
C GLU A 21 2.00 -9.73 9.42
N GLU A 22 1.15 -8.81 9.89
CA GLU A 22 -0.04 -8.39 9.17
C GLU A 22 0.33 -7.57 7.92
N LEU A 23 1.34 -6.71 8.03
CA LEU A 23 1.94 -5.99 6.90
C LEU A 23 2.50 -6.93 5.82
N LEU A 24 3.18 -8.00 6.23
CA LEU A 24 3.62 -9.06 5.31
C LEU A 24 2.42 -9.73 4.61
N SER A 25 1.33 -9.99 5.32
CA SER A 25 0.13 -10.60 4.73
C SER A 25 -0.53 -9.71 3.66
N TYR A 26 -0.46 -8.38 3.82
CA TYR A 26 -1.03 -7.42 2.88
C TYR A 26 -0.14 -7.12 1.68
N GLN A 27 1.12 -7.50 1.73
CA GLN A 27 2.11 -7.18 0.71
C GLN A 27 1.69 -7.57 -0.71
N ARG A 28 1.19 -8.80 -0.90
CA ARG A 28 0.75 -9.28 -2.22
C ARG A 28 -0.43 -8.47 -2.77
N SER A 29 -1.39 -8.14 -1.90
CA SER A 29 -2.55 -7.33 -2.28
C SER A 29 -2.14 -5.89 -2.63
N ILE A 30 -1.21 -5.30 -1.88
CA ILE A 30 -0.67 -3.96 -2.18
C ILE A 30 0.05 -3.98 -3.53
N LEU A 31 0.89 -4.98 -3.80
CA LEU A 31 1.56 -5.14 -5.09
C LEU A 31 0.55 -5.28 -6.25
N GLY A 32 -0.53 -6.02 -6.04
CA GLY A 32 -1.62 -6.15 -7.02
C GLY A 32 -2.35 -4.83 -7.29
N VAL A 33 -2.56 -3.99 -6.27
CA VAL A 33 -3.12 -2.65 -6.49
C VAL A 33 -2.13 -1.76 -7.23
N LEU A 34 -0.85 -1.80 -6.88
CA LEU A 34 0.18 -0.99 -7.52
C LEU A 34 0.40 -1.35 -8.99
N SER A 35 0.18 -2.62 -9.39
CA SER A 35 0.32 -3.03 -10.79
C SER A 35 -0.72 -2.44 -11.73
N GLU A 36 -1.86 -2.01 -11.19
CA GLU A 36 -2.95 -1.38 -11.96
C GLU A 36 -2.77 0.14 -12.09
N ILE A 37 -1.77 0.74 -11.43
CA ILE A 37 -1.56 2.19 -11.42
C ILE A 37 -0.58 2.60 -12.53
N GLU A 38 -1.07 3.38 -13.49
CA GLU A 38 -0.23 4.06 -14.47
C GLU A 38 0.45 5.29 -13.85
N ILE A 39 1.75 5.18 -13.56
CA ILE A 39 2.53 6.24 -12.88
C ILE A 39 2.50 7.56 -13.66
N GLN A 40 2.42 7.51 -14.99
CA GLN A 40 2.39 8.68 -15.85
C GLN A 40 1.20 9.60 -15.56
N ASP A 41 0.05 9.02 -15.23
CA ASP A 41 -1.22 9.73 -14.98
C ASP A 41 -1.37 10.20 -13.54
N CYS A 42 -0.45 9.81 -12.66
CA CYS A 42 -0.47 10.22 -11.27
C CYS A 42 -0.05 11.69 -11.11
N ASN A 43 -0.77 12.42 -10.27
CA ASN A 43 -0.35 13.76 -9.84
C ASN A 43 0.93 13.68 -8.97
N PRO A 44 1.65 14.81 -8.77
CA PRO A 44 2.92 14.81 -8.03
C PRO A 44 2.81 14.27 -6.60
N GLU A 45 1.71 14.55 -5.90
CA GLU A 45 1.48 14.09 -4.54
C GLU A 45 1.35 12.56 -4.49
N LEU A 46 0.54 11.98 -5.38
CA LEU A 46 0.37 10.54 -5.50
C LEU A 46 1.69 9.84 -5.88
N LYS A 47 2.50 10.44 -6.77
CA LYS A 47 3.85 9.92 -7.11
C LYS A 47 4.75 9.80 -5.88
N GLU A 48 4.74 10.81 -4.99
CA GLU A 48 5.50 10.75 -3.74
C GLU A 48 4.96 9.69 -2.77
N HIS A 49 3.64 9.52 -2.70
CA HIS A 49 3.04 8.42 -1.91
C HIS A 49 3.45 7.06 -2.45
N LEU A 50 3.36 6.83 -3.77
CA LEU A 50 3.75 5.59 -4.42
C LEU A 50 5.22 5.26 -4.14
N LYS A 51 6.11 6.25 -4.25
CA LYS A 51 7.55 6.09 -3.92
C LYS A 51 7.76 5.62 -2.49
N LYS A 52 7.04 6.20 -1.51
CA LYS A 52 7.11 5.77 -0.11
C LYS A 52 6.59 4.35 0.09
N VAL A 53 5.51 3.97 -0.60
CA VAL A 53 4.97 2.61 -0.57
C VAL A 53 5.99 1.61 -1.14
N TYR A 54 6.59 1.90 -2.29
CA TYR A 54 7.65 1.04 -2.85
C TYR A 54 8.84 0.90 -1.90
N CYS A 55 9.26 1.98 -1.26
CA CYS A 55 10.33 1.96 -0.26
C CYS A 55 9.96 1.10 0.96
N LEU A 56 8.72 1.17 1.44
CA LEU A 56 8.25 0.30 2.52
C LEU A 56 8.28 -1.17 2.08
N LEU A 57 7.74 -1.49 0.89
CA LEU A 57 7.70 -2.85 0.36
C LEU A 57 9.11 -3.42 0.14
N SER A 58 10.09 -2.61 -0.29
CA SER A 58 11.47 -3.06 -0.45
C SER A 58 12.11 -3.44 0.88
N HIS A 59 11.82 -2.71 1.97
CA HIS A 59 12.30 -3.07 3.30
C HIS A 59 11.67 -4.39 3.79
N LEU A 60 10.36 -4.56 3.59
CA LEU A 60 9.66 -5.81 3.95
C LEU A 60 10.22 -7.02 3.17
N LEU A 61 10.57 -6.84 1.90
CA LEU A 61 11.18 -7.90 1.06
C LEU A 61 12.60 -8.25 1.47
N MET A 62 13.41 -7.27 1.86
CA MET A 62 14.80 -7.50 2.29
C MET A 62 14.87 -8.29 3.59
N ASP A 63 14.02 -7.97 4.56
CA ASP A 63 13.94 -8.69 5.84
C ASP A 63 13.39 -10.12 5.69
N SER A 64 12.54 -10.35 4.68
CA SER A 64 12.03 -11.69 4.35
C SER A 64 13.12 -12.62 3.80
N ASN A 65 14.13 -12.07 3.10
CA ASN A 65 15.24 -12.83 2.53
C ASN A 65 16.40 -13.07 3.52
N LEU A 66 16.43 -12.37 4.66
CA LEU A 66 17.43 -12.55 5.71
C LEU A 66 17.06 -13.63 6.74
N ASN A 67 15.79 -14.05 6.78
CA ASN A 67 15.27 -15.04 7.73
C ASN A 67 15.04 -16.43 7.12
N HIS A 68 15.65 -16.72 5.96
CA HIS A 68 15.43 -17.95 5.20
C HIS A 68 16.70 -18.79 4.99
#